data_AF-A0AB37WWU7-F1
#
_entry.id   AF-A0AB37WWU7-F1
#
_cell.length_a   1.000
_cell.length_b   1.000
_cell.length_c   1.000
_cell.angle_alpha   90.00
_cell.angle_beta   90.00
_cell.angle_gamma   90.00
#
_symmetry.space_group_name_H-M   'P 1'
#
loop_
_entity.id
_entity.type
_entity.pdbx_description
1 polymer ?
#
loop_
_entity_poly.entity_id
_entity_poly.type
_entity_poly.pdbx_seq_one_letter_code
_entity_poly.pdbx_strand_id
1 'polypeptide(L)'
;MTASRHSTVRHGNATYVNAGQNSTPKNLSRQNSPIVIETTTSLRPSDDAEELKREAARRTLFQKISNNQFDIPNGYRKVEVLILRWDESIDDFGKGHNQEVQRLEGIFSDLGYGVTVASIKDDHPQVDFNLKILQHIRQHDGDDNLLIVYYTGHGSQVRNGQVRNLELSA
;
A
#
# COMPACT_ATOMS: atom_id res chain seq x y z
N MET A 1 10.54 -55.55 21.15
CA MET A 1 11.10 -54.63 22.15
C MET A 1 10.23 -53.39 22.19
N THR A 2 9.35 -53.33 23.18
CA THR A 2 8.35 -52.28 23.43
C THR A 2 8.93 -51.20 24.33
N ALA A 3 8.79 -49.93 23.96
CA ALA A 3 8.96 -48.81 24.87
C ALA A 3 7.87 -47.77 24.61
N SER A 4 6.83 -47.86 25.43
CA SER A 4 5.80 -46.84 25.64
C SER A 4 6.42 -45.64 26.36
N ARG A 5 6.08 -44.41 25.95
CA ARG A 5 6.33 -43.21 26.75
C ARG A 5 5.09 -42.33 26.78
N HIS A 6 4.71 -42.01 28.01
CA HIS A 6 3.50 -41.35 28.46
C HIS A 6 3.39 -39.88 28.03
N SER A 7 2.16 -39.51 27.71
CA SER A 7 1.64 -38.13 27.68
C SER A 7 1.63 -37.52 29.09
N THR A 8 1.93 -36.22 29.20
CA THR A 8 1.52 -35.41 30.35
C THR A 8 1.04 -34.05 29.86
N VAL A 9 -0.27 -33.87 29.97
CA VAL A 9 -0.98 -32.60 29.81
C VAL A 9 -0.70 -31.72 31.03
N ARG A 10 -0.28 -30.47 30.81
CA ARG A 10 -0.19 -29.46 31.87
C ARG A 10 -1.16 -28.32 31.58
N HIS A 11 -2.26 -28.30 32.34
CA HIS A 11 -3.18 -27.17 32.42
C HIS A 11 -2.53 -26.06 33.26
N GLY A 12 -2.44 -24.86 32.69
CA GLY A 12 -2.08 -23.64 33.40
C GLY A 12 -3.22 -22.64 33.30
N ASN A 13 -4.05 -22.58 34.35
CA ASN A 13 -5.02 -21.52 34.57
C ASN A 13 -4.26 -20.24 34.95
N ALA A 14 -4.48 -19.15 34.22
CA ALA A 14 -4.10 -17.81 34.67
C ALA A 14 -5.35 -16.94 34.76
N THR A 15 -5.58 -16.53 36.00
CA THR A 15 -6.65 -15.75 36.60
C THR A 15 -6.89 -14.39 35.94
N TYR A 16 -8.17 -14.08 35.77
CA TYR A 16 -8.71 -12.74 35.60
C TYR A 16 -8.39 -11.89 36.84
N VAL A 17 -7.79 -10.72 36.63
CA VAL A 17 -7.69 -9.68 37.66
C VAL A 17 -8.58 -8.53 37.21
N ASN A 18 -9.73 -8.41 37.89
CA ASN A 18 -10.63 -7.28 37.81
C ASN A 18 -10.28 -6.36 38.98
N ALA A 19 -9.82 -5.15 38.70
CA ALA A 19 -9.68 -4.09 39.70
C ALA A 19 -10.32 -2.83 39.11
N GLY A 20 -11.56 -2.57 39.53
CA GLY A 20 -12.15 -1.26 39.35
C GLY A 20 -11.43 -0.23 40.22
N GLN A 21 -11.43 1.03 39.78
CA GLN A 21 -12.11 2.10 40.51
C GLN A 21 -12.03 3.42 39.76
N ASN A 22 -13.14 4.15 39.89
CA ASN A 22 -13.49 5.40 39.28
C ASN A 22 -12.45 6.50 39.51
N SER A 23 -12.17 7.27 38.46
CA SER A 23 -11.78 8.68 38.60
C SER A 23 -12.51 9.52 37.56
N THR A 24 -13.41 10.35 38.06
CA THR A 24 -14.19 11.36 37.35
C THR A 24 -13.26 12.33 36.62
N PRO A 25 -13.40 12.58 35.30
CA PRO A 25 -12.72 13.70 34.69
C PRO A 25 -13.41 15.00 35.11
N LYS A 26 -12.63 15.89 35.71
CA LYS A 26 -13.01 17.27 36.06
C LYS A 26 -13.61 17.98 34.84
N ASN A 27 -14.70 18.70 35.11
CA ASN A 27 -15.34 19.66 34.23
C ASN A 27 -14.29 20.69 33.74
N LEU A 28 -13.82 20.55 32.51
CA LEU A 28 -13.06 21.58 31.82
C LEU A 28 -14.04 22.40 31.02
N SER A 29 -14.34 23.59 31.54
CA SER A 29 -15.06 24.65 30.83
C SER A 29 -14.38 24.91 29.49
N ARG A 30 -14.98 24.43 28.39
CA ARG A 30 -14.66 24.87 27.04
C ARG A 30 -15.34 26.23 26.81
N GLN A 31 -14.74 27.30 27.32
CA GLN A 31 -14.94 28.61 26.73
C GLN A 31 -13.88 28.78 25.65
N ASN A 32 -14.32 28.73 24.39
CA ASN A 32 -13.88 29.54 23.24
C ASN A 32 -14.45 28.90 21.97
N SER A 33 -15.73 29.17 21.70
CA SER A 33 -16.26 29.05 20.34
C SER A 33 -15.78 30.30 19.59
N PRO A 34 -15.04 30.19 18.48
CA PRO A 34 -14.76 31.35 17.65
C PRO A 34 -16.07 31.83 17.04
N ILE A 35 -16.34 33.13 17.19
CA ILE A 35 -17.44 33.84 16.55
C ILE A 35 -17.28 33.65 15.04
N VAL A 36 -18.22 32.94 14.41
CA VAL A 36 -18.32 32.89 12.95
C VAL A 36 -18.87 34.24 12.51
N ILE A 37 -17.98 35.15 12.12
CA ILE A 37 -18.38 36.37 11.41
C ILE A 37 -18.66 35.92 9.97
N GLU A 38 -19.93 35.69 9.65
CA GLU A 38 -20.40 35.55 8.27
C GLU A 38 -20.11 36.86 7.54
N THR A 39 -18.95 36.92 6.90
CA THR A 39 -18.63 38.01 5.98
C THR A 39 -19.11 37.55 4.62
N THR A 40 -20.36 37.91 4.28
CA THR A 40 -20.88 37.89 2.91
C THR A 40 -19.97 38.74 2.04
N THR A 41 -18.95 38.12 1.46
CA THR A 41 -18.02 38.76 0.54
C THR A 41 -18.51 38.44 -0.87
N SER A 42 -19.00 39.48 -1.53
CA SER A 42 -19.43 39.48 -2.93
C SER A 42 -18.32 38.92 -3.83
N LEU A 43 -18.55 37.73 -4.40
CA LEU A 43 -17.55 37.00 -5.18
C LEU A 43 -17.29 37.68 -6.53
N ARG A 44 -16.09 38.25 -6.65
CA ARG A 44 -15.49 38.52 -7.95
C ARG A 44 -14.70 37.28 -8.38
N PRO A 45 -14.86 36.78 -9.61
CA PRO A 45 -14.23 35.53 -10.09
C PRO A 45 -12.69 35.55 -10.16
N SER A 46 -12.04 36.66 -9.76
CA SER A 46 -10.57 36.78 -9.67
C SER A 46 -10.03 36.41 -8.29
N ASP A 47 -10.85 36.48 -7.23
CA ASP A 47 -10.40 36.22 -5.86
C ASP A 47 -10.28 34.71 -5.59
N ASP A 48 -11.08 33.90 -6.29
CA ASP A 48 -11.13 32.44 -6.13
C ASP A 48 -9.79 31.76 -6.42
N ALA A 49 -9.07 32.20 -7.47
CA ALA A 49 -7.78 31.60 -7.85
C ALA A 49 -6.66 31.92 -6.85
N GLU A 50 -6.66 33.14 -6.29
CA GLU A 50 -5.68 33.55 -5.26
C GLU A 50 -6.01 32.93 -3.90
N GLU A 51 -7.29 32.77 -3.59
CA GLU A 51 -7.75 32.03 -2.42
C GLU A 51 -7.35 30.56 -2.52
N LEU A 52 -7.54 29.91 -3.67
CA LEU A 52 -7.11 28.53 -3.91
C LEU A 52 -5.60 28.33 -3.68
N LYS A 53 -4.78 29.25 -4.19
CA LYS A 53 -3.32 29.25 -3.95
C LYS A 53 -2.99 29.39 -2.48
N ARG A 54 -3.68 30.28 -1.76
CA ARG A 54 -3.47 30.52 -0.33
C ARG A 54 -3.89 29.31 0.50
N GLU A 55 -4.99 28.65 0.15
CA GLU A 55 -5.41 27.40 0.76
C GLU A 55 -4.42 26.27 0.49
N ALA A 56 -3.95 26.12 -0.75
CA ALA A 56 -2.93 25.13 -1.09
C ALA A 56 -1.64 25.36 -0.28
N ALA A 57 -1.20 26.61 -0.16
CA ALA A 57 -0.05 26.97 0.67
C ALA A 57 -0.25 26.63 2.15
N ARG A 58 -1.45 26.89 2.71
CA ARG A 58 -1.80 26.53 4.10
C ARG A 58 -1.79 25.01 4.32
N ARG A 59 -2.36 24.23 3.39
CA ARG A 59 -2.36 22.76 3.47
C ARG A 59 -0.93 22.22 3.44
N THR A 60 -0.10 22.68 2.51
CA THR A 60 1.31 22.28 2.43
C THR A 60 2.07 22.63 3.71
N LEU A 61 1.84 23.82 4.27
CA LEU A 61 2.47 24.23 5.52
C LEU A 61 2.03 23.35 6.69
N PHE A 62 0.73 23.10 6.83
CA PHE A 62 0.19 22.24 7.88
C PHE A 62 0.72 20.80 7.78
N GLN A 63 0.74 20.24 6.57
CA GLN A 63 1.30 18.92 6.30
C GLN A 63 2.78 18.87 6.73
N LYS A 64 3.58 19.86 6.32
CA LYS A 64 5.00 19.95 6.63
C LYS A 64 5.25 20.02 8.14
N ILE A 65 4.50 20.87 8.85
CA ILE A 65 4.66 21.04 10.31
C ILE A 65 4.24 19.76 11.04
N SER A 66 3.11 19.16 10.66
CA SER A 66 2.61 17.93 11.29
C SER A 66 3.62 16.78 11.12
N ASN A 67 4.12 16.59 9.90
CA ASN A 67 5.10 15.55 9.61
C ASN A 67 6.39 15.74 10.41
N ASN A 68 6.88 16.97 10.55
CA ASN A 68 8.06 17.27 11.35
C ASN A 68 7.84 17.06 12.86
N GLN A 69 6.62 17.31 13.36
CA GLN A 69 6.30 17.14 14.79
C GLN A 69 6.12 15.68 15.18
N PHE A 70 5.57 14.86 14.27
CA PHE A 70 5.27 13.44 14.52
C PHE A 70 6.32 12.48 13.95
N ASP A 71 7.41 13.00 13.39
CA ASP A 71 8.47 12.24 12.71
C ASP A 71 7.90 11.30 11.64
N ILE A 72 6.81 11.73 10.98
CA ILE A 72 6.15 10.99 9.91
C ILE A 72 6.85 11.36 8.61
N PRO A 73 7.53 10.42 7.91
CA PRO A 73 8.12 10.71 6.62
C PRO A 73 7.05 11.20 5.65
N ASN A 74 7.33 12.31 4.97
CA ASN A 74 6.39 12.92 4.04
C ASN A 74 6.38 12.13 2.72
N GLY A 75 5.68 11.00 2.72
CA GLY A 75 5.63 10.06 1.60
C GLY A 75 6.55 8.86 1.78
N TYR A 76 6.70 8.07 0.72
CA TYR A 76 7.51 6.86 0.76
C TYR A 76 9.00 7.20 0.68
N ARG A 77 9.81 6.52 1.49
CA ARG A 77 11.27 6.65 1.49
C ARG A 77 11.88 6.13 0.19
N LYS A 78 11.28 5.08 -0.36
CA LYS A 78 11.67 4.42 -1.60
C LYS A 78 10.44 3.87 -2.30
N VAL A 79 10.38 3.99 -3.62
CA VAL A 79 9.32 3.37 -4.44
C VAL A 79 9.97 2.44 -5.46
N GLU A 80 9.53 1.20 -5.47
CA GLU A 80 10.11 0.14 -6.30
C GLU A 80 9.01 -0.64 -7.01
N VAL A 81 9.09 -0.66 -8.34
CA VAL A 81 8.09 -1.20 -9.24
C VAL A 81 8.60 -2.49 -9.87
N LEU A 82 7.85 -3.57 -9.69
CA LEU A 82 8.01 -4.81 -10.43
C LEU A 82 6.94 -4.88 -11.52
N ILE A 83 7.37 -4.91 -12.78
CA ILE A 83 6.51 -5.15 -13.94
C ILE A 83 6.68 -6.60 -14.37
N LEU A 84 5.61 -7.39 -14.21
CA LEU A 84 5.53 -8.78 -14.61
C LEU A 84 4.78 -8.91 -15.92
N ARG A 85 5.31 -9.74 -16.81
CA ARG A 85 4.71 -10.00 -18.12
C ARG A 85 4.98 -11.42 -18.58
N TRP A 86 4.21 -11.91 -19.54
CA TRP A 86 4.58 -13.11 -20.28
C TRP A 86 5.85 -12.88 -21.11
N ASP A 87 6.64 -13.94 -21.28
CA ASP A 87 7.78 -13.95 -22.19
C ASP A 87 7.31 -13.70 -23.63
N GLU A 88 8.07 -12.90 -24.39
CA GLU A 88 7.67 -12.48 -25.74
C GLU A 88 7.50 -13.66 -26.72
N SER A 89 8.14 -14.80 -26.44
CA SER A 89 8.02 -16.01 -27.27
C SER A 89 6.66 -16.71 -27.16
N ILE A 90 5.92 -16.46 -26.08
CA ILE A 90 4.63 -17.11 -25.78
C ILE A 90 3.47 -16.12 -25.63
N ASP A 91 3.75 -14.82 -25.74
CA ASP A 91 2.75 -13.75 -25.61
C ASP A 91 2.14 -13.40 -26.98
N ASP A 92 0.92 -13.89 -27.21
CA ASP A 92 0.14 -13.60 -28.43
C ASP A 92 -0.09 -12.09 -28.66
N PHE A 93 -0.04 -11.29 -27.59
CA PHE A 93 -0.21 -9.83 -27.62
C PHE A 93 1.09 -9.06 -27.32
N GLY A 94 2.24 -9.71 -27.49
CA GLY A 94 3.56 -9.19 -27.10
C GLY A 94 3.86 -7.78 -27.60
N LYS A 95 3.48 -7.41 -28.83
CA LYS A 95 3.70 -6.04 -29.35
C LYS A 95 2.97 -4.96 -28.55
N GLY A 96 1.74 -5.24 -28.11
CA GLY A 96 0.94 -4.31 -27.32
C GLY A 96 1.50 -4.18 -25.91
N HIS A 97 1.77 -5.33 -25.26
CA HIS A 97 2.35 -5.36 -23.92
C HIS A 97 3.76 -4.72 -23.91
N ASN A 98 4.59 -4.90 -24.95
CA ASN A 98 5.91 -4.25 -25.04
C ASN A 98 5.80 -2.72 -24.98
N GLN A 99 4.90 -2.14 -25.77
CA GLN A 99 4.71 -0.68 -25.83
C GLN A 99 4.18 -0.14 -24.50
N GLU A 100 3.26 -0.87 -23.87
CA GLU A 100 2.74 -0.54 -22.56
C GLU A 100 3.84 -0.55 -21.50
N VAL A 101 4.61 -1.65 -21.42
CA VAL A 101 5.70 -1.82 -20.45
C VAL A 101 6.74 -0.72 -20.62
N GLN A 102 7.16 -0.43 -21.86
CA GLN A 102 8.13 0.62 -22.14
C GLN A 102 7.61 2.02 -21.73
N ARG A 103 6.32 2.28 -21.96
CA ARG A 103 5.69 3.54 -21.53
C ARG A 103 5.65 3.65 -20.01
N LEU A 104 5.26 2.58 -19.31
CA LEU A 104 5.19 2.56 -17.85
C LEU A 104 6.56 2.71 -17.21
N GLU A 105 7.57 2.03 -17.76
CA GLU A 105 8.96 2.17 -17.32
C GLU A 105 9.43 3.63 -17.42
N GLY A 106 9.14 4.30 -18.53
CA GLY A 106 9.43 5.73 -18.68
C GLY A 106 8.73 6.59 -17.63
N ILE A 107 7.42 6.41 -17.43
CA ILE A 107 6.64 7.17 -16.45
C ILE A 107 7.18 6.96 -15.03
N PHE A 108 7.45 5.72 -14.63
CA PHE A 108 7.95 5.44 -13.28
C PHE A 108 9.38 5.93 -13.08
N SER A 109 10.23 5.84 -14.11
CA SER A 109 11.58 6.40 -14.07
C SER A 109 11.57 7.93 -13.95
N ASP A 110 10.66 8.62 -14.67
CA ASP A 110 10.48 10.07 -14.59
C ASP A 110 10.01 10.53 -13.19
N LEU A 111 9.27 9.66 -12.48
CA LEU A 111 8.88 9.87 -11.08
C LEU A 111 9.99 9.53 -10.08
N GLY A 112 11.15 9.03 -10.56
CA GLY A 112 12.29 8.64 -9.72
C GLY A 112 12.12 7.28 -9.03
N TYR A 113 11.23 6.42 -9.53
CA TYR A 113 10.99 5.10 -8.95
C TYR A 113 11.99 4.09 -9.54
N GLY A 114 12.39 3.10 -8.73
CA GLY A 114 13.10 1.95 -9.28
C GLY A 114 12.13 1.07 -10.06
N VAL A 115 12.56 0.58 -11.22
CA VAL A 115 11.74 -0.27 -12.09
C VAL A 115 12.50 -1.53 -12.43
N THR A 116 11.86 -2.68 -12.23
CA THR A 116 12.35 -4.00 -12.63
C THR A 116 11.30 -4.65 -13.52
N VAL A 117 11.69 -5.01 -14.74
CA VAL A 117 10.82 -5.78 -15.65
C VAL A 117 11.23 -7.26 -15.58
N ALA A 118 10.27 -8.15 -15.37
CA ALA A 118 10.49 -9.59 -15.30
C ALA A 118 9.49 -10.35 -16.17
N SER A 119 10.00 -11.31 -16.92
CA SER A 119 9.20 -12.19 -17.79
C SER A 119 8.91 -13.53 -17.11
N ILE A 120 7.72 -14.08 -17.41
CA ILE A 120 7.21 -15.36 -16.93
C ILE A 120 7.16 -16.34 -18.11
N LYS A 121 7.60 -17.58 -17.87
CA LYS A 121 7.62 -18.66 -18.87
C LYS A 121 6.48 -19.67 -18.60
N ASP A 122 6.17 -20.47 -19.62
CA ASP A 122 5.03 -21.42 -19.62
C ASP A 122 5.24 -22.68 -18.75
N ASP A 123 6.47 -23.03 -18.37
CA ASP A 123 6.70 -24.30 -17.65
C ASP A 123 6.01 -24.33 -16.26
N HIS A 124 6.22 -23.29 -15.44
CA HIS A 124 5.63 -23.18 -14.10
C HIS A 124 5.23 -21.72 -13.78
N PRO A 125 4.28 -21.13 -14.53
CA PRO A 125 4.06 -19.68 -14.55
C PRO A 125 3.66 -19.12 -13.18
N GLN A 126 2.83 -19.84 -12.41
CA GLN A 126 2.43 -19.40 -11.07
C GLN A 126 3.59 -19.45 -10.07
N VAL A 127 4.50 -20.42 -10.20
CA VAL A 127 5.68 -20.53 -9.33
C VAL A 127 6.65 -19.38 -9.64
N ASP A 128 6.91 -19.13 -10.92
CA ASP A 128 7.76 -18.03 -11.37
C ASP A 128 7.19 -16.68 -10.93
N PHE A 129 5.90 -16.46 -11.11
CA PHE A 129 5.21 -15.24 -10.65
C PHE A 129 5.38 -15.01 -9.15
N ASN A 130 5.08 -16.03 -8.34
CA ASN A 130 5.22 -15.96 -6.89
C ASN A 130 6.69 -15.72 -6.49
N LEU A 131 7.63 -16.39 -7.14
CA LEU A 131 9.06 -16.23 -6.88
C LEU A 131 9.52 -14.80 -7.16
N LYS A 132 9.12 -14.21 -8.29
CA LYS A 132 9.48 -12.83 -8.65
C LYS A 132 8.94 -11.82 -7.66
N ILE A 133 7.69 -11.97 -7.21
CA ILE A 133 7.11 -11.11 -6.18
C ILE A 133 7.88 -11.24 -4.86
N LEU A 134 8.16 -12.47 -4.42
CA LEU A 134 8.92 -12.70 -3.18
C LEU A 134 10.34 -12.14 -3.26
N GLN A 135 10.99 -12.24 -4.42
CA GLN A 135 12.30 -11.64 -4.66
C GLN A 135 12.24 -10.12 -4.58
N HIS A 136 11.23 -9.49 -5.19
CA HIS A 136 11.02 -8.05 -5.15
C HIS A 136 10.81 -7.54 -3.72
N ILE A 137 9.92 -8.21 -2.96
CA ILE A 137 9.71 -7.93 -1.54
C ILE A 137 11.04 -8.06 -0.79
N ARG A 138 11.73 -9.20 -0.90
CA ARG A 138 12.99 -9.42 -0.18
C ARG A 138 14.06 -8.37 -0.46
N GLN A 139 14.11 -7.83 -1.67
CA GLN A 139 15.14 -6.87 -2.11
C GLN A 139 14.82 -5.43 -1.71
N HIS A 140 13.54 -5.06 -1.67
CA HIS A 140 13.12 -3.66 -1.59
C HIS A 140 12.25 -3.36 -0.36
N ASP A 141 11.83 -4.37 0.41
CA ASP A 141 11.13 -4.19 1.68
C ASP A 141 11.96 -3.37 2.69
N GLY A 142 11.26 -2.65 3.56
CA GLY A 142 11.85 -1.72 4.51
C GLY A 142 10.85 -0.66 4.97
N ASP A 143 11.21 0.03 6.05
CA ASP A 143 10.35 1.04 6.67
C ASP A 143 9.96 2.13 5.67
N ASP A 144 8.65 2.37 5.56
CA ASP A 144 8.03 3.39 4.70
C ASP A 144 8.39 3.29 3.21
N ASN A 145 8.75 2.10 2.72
CA ASN A 145 8.90 1.83 1.29
C ASN A 145 7.55 1.47 0.65
N LEU A 146 7.32 1.89 -0.59
CA LEU A 146 6.21 1.42 -1.42
C LEU A 146 6.70 0.43 -2.45
N LEU A 147 6.11 -0.76 -2.44
CA LEU A 147 6.29 -1.75 -3.49
C LEU A 147 5.08 -1.75 -4.41
N ILE A 148 5.30 -1.57 -5.70
CA ILE A 148 4.26 -1.65 -6.73
C ILE A 148 4.52 -2.92 -7.54
N VAL A 149 3.49 -3.75 -7.70
CA VAL A 149 3.53 -4.90 -8.62
C VAL A 149 2.50 -4.66 -9.71
N TYR A 150 2.98 -4.52 -10.94
CA TYR A 150 2.14 -4.43 -12.13
C TYR A 150 2.24 -5.74 -12.91
N TYR A 151 1.12 -6.27 -13.36
CA TYR A 151 1.08 -7.48 -14.18
C TYR A 151 0.29 -7.21 -15.45
N THR A 152 0.85 -7.57 -16.60
CA THR A 152 0.19 -7.53 -17.91
C THR A 152 0.27 -8.90 -18.57
N GLY A 153 -0.87 -9.41 -19.02
CA GLY A 153 -0.96 -10.76 -19.57
C GLY A 153 -2.27 -11.49 -19.30
N HIS A 154 -2.30 -12.77 -19.70
CA HIS A 154 -3.46 -13.66 -19.53
C HIS A 154 -3.57 -14.25 -18.12
N GLY A 155 -4.80 -14.28 -17.60
CA GLY A 155 -5.16 -15.00 -16.38
C GLY A 155 -6.44 -15.79 -16.58
N SER A 156 -6.53 -16.96 -15.94
CA SER A 156 -7.72 -17.80 -15.92
C SER A 156 -8.37 -17.81 -14.54
N GLN A 157 -9.68 -18.02 -14.49
CA GLN A 157 -10.38 -18.30 -13.24
C GLN A 157 -10.43 -19.81 -13.02
N VAL A 158 -9.75 -20.26 -11.97
CA VAL A 158 -9.82 -21.65 -11.51
C VAL A 158 -10.85 -21.75 -10.39
N ARG A 159 -11.72 -22.76 -10.50
CA ARG A 159 -12.84 -22.97 -9.57
C ARG A 159 -12.59 -24.22 -8.73
N ASN A 160 -12.13 -24.01 -7.50
CA ASN A 160 -11.89 -25.07 -6.53
C ASN A 160 -13.04 -25.11 -5.51
N GLY A 161 -14.07 -25.90 -5.83
CA GLY A 161 -15.28 -25.98 -5.02
C GLY A 161 -16.08 -24.67 -5.02
N GLN A 162 -16.21 -24.03 -3.85
CA GLN A 162 -16.86 -22.72 -3.72
C GLN A 162 -15.90 -21.54 -3.92
N VAL A 163 -14.59 -21.76 -3.93
CA VAL A 163 -13.60 -20.69 -4.06
C VAL A 163 -13.26 -20.47 -5.54
N ARG A 164 -13.21 -19.21 -5.96
CA ARG A 164 -12.74 -18.79 -7.28
C ARG A 164 -11.38 -18.12 -7.11
N ASN A 165 -10.35 -18.70 -7.69
CA ASN A 165 -9.00 -18.16 -7.70
C ASN A 165 -8.66 -17.67 -9.11
N LEU A 166 -7.84 -16.64 -9.20
CA LEU A 166 -7.19 -16.26 -10.45
C LEU A 166 -5.83 -16.94 -10.49
N GLU A 167 -5.57 -17.69 -11.55
CA GLU A 167 -4.29 -18.35 -11.80
C GLU A 167 -3.77 -17.94 -13.17
N LEU A 168 -2.45 -17.90 -13.31
CA LEU A 168 -1.83 -17.66 -14.62
C LEU A 168 -1.98 -18.90 -15.49
N SER A 169 -2.59 -18.73 -16.66
CA SER A 169 -2.66 -19.75 -17.72
C SER A 169 -2.00 -19.18 -18.96
N ALA A 170 -1.09 -19.94 -19.57
CA ALA A 170 -0.65 -19.68 -20.93
C ALA A 170 -1.75 -20.04 -21.93
#